data_AF-A0A540W4X8-F1
#
_entry.id   AF-A0A540W4X8-F1
#
_cell.length_a   1.000
_cell.length_b   1.000
_cell.length_c   1.000
_cell.angle_alpha   90.00
_cell.angle_beta   90.00
_cell.angle_gamma   90.00
#
_symmetry.space_group_name_H-M   'P 1'
#
loop_
_entity.id
_entity.type
_entity.pdbx_description
1 polymer ?
#
loop_
_entity_poly.entity_id
_entity_poly.type
_entity_poly.pdbx_seq_one_letter_code
_entity_poly.pdbx_strand_id
1 'polypeptide(L)'
;MTTASRPAFHPVRDIARRGWWIAPLIVTLITLPLLAYDGLLALLSPMAYDPCDSGGCPQTGQHIVLAVACLPVALLLWIGSWPAARSAGPALRSTLYLLAPAAALLSLVSFCTIPIGR
;
A
#
# COMPACT_ATOMS: atom_id res chain seq x y z
N MET A 1 46.93 -33.30 0.38
CA MET A 1 45.56 -33.59 -0.10
C MET A 1 44.60 -32.66 0.61
N THR A 2 44.14 -31.60 -0.07
CA THR A 2 43.15 -30.65 0.46
C THR A 2 41.76 -31.15 0.07
N THR A 3 41.01 -31.68 1.03
CA THR A 3 39.60 -32.04 0.88
C THR A 3 38.78 -30.77 0.74
N ALA A 4 38.48 -30.38 -0.50
CA ALA A 4 37.53 -29.32 -0.79
C ALA A 4 36.13 -29.79 -0.34
N SER A 5 35.64 -29.26 0.78
CA SER A 5 34.28 -29.49 1.25
C SER A 5 33.30 -28.89 0.22
N ARG A 6 32.50 -29.74 -0.42
CA ARG A 6 31.41 -29.27 -1.27
C ARG A 6 30.43 -28.46 -0.41
N PRO A 7 30.00 -27.26 -0.84
CA PRO A 7 29.00 -26.51 -0.11
C PRO A 7 27.71 -27.34 -0.05
N ALA A 8 27.21 -27.54 1.17
CA ALA A 8 25.97 -28.27 1.40
C ALA A 8 24.81 -27.52 0.72
N PHE A 9 24.23 -28.15 -0.30
CA PHE A 9 23.02 -27.66 -0.94
C PHE A 9 21.88 -27.69 0.08
N HIS A 10 21.40 -26.52 0.51
CA HIS A 10 20.24 -26.40 1.39
C HIS A 10 19.01 -26.03 0.56
N PRO A 11 18.19 -27.02 0.15
CA PRO A 11 17.11 -26.81 -0.81
C PRO A 11 16.11 -25.71 -0.39
N VAL A 12 15.88 -25.55 0.92
CA VAL A 12 14.94 -24.55 1.46
C VAL A 12 15.40 -23.12 1.20
N ARG A 13 16.71 -22.83 1.31
CA ARG A 13 17.26 -21.48 1.07
C ARG A 13 17.24 -21.11 -0.41
N ASP A 14 17.47 -22.10 -1.28
CA ASP A 14 17.47 -21.88 -2.73
C ASP A 14 16.05 -21.67 -3.28
N ILE A 15 15.06 -22.39 -2.78
CA ILE A 15 13.65 -22.15 -3.12
C ILE A 15 13.21 -20.74 -2.66
N ALA A 16 13.55 -20.34 -1.44
CA ALA A 16 13.25 -19.01 -0.91
C ALA A 16 13.93 -17.89 -1.72
N ARG A 17 15.17 -18.10 -2.17
CA ARG A 17 15.90 -17.18 -3.08
C ARG A 17 15.32 -17.14 -4.49
N ARG A 18 14.63 -18.18 -4.96
CA ARG A 18 14.03 -18.20 -6.30
C ARG A 18 12.65 -17.55 -6.34
N GLY A 19 11.94 -17.55 -5.21
CA GLY A 19 10.57 -17.03 -5.05
C GLY A 19 10.42 -15.67 -4.36
N TRP A 20 11.52 -14.95 -4.10
CA TRP A 20 11.49 -13.66 -3.36
C TRP A 20 10.58 -12.59 -4.00
N TRP A 21 10.35 -12.67 -5.31
CA TRP A 21 9.55 -11.74 -6.10
C TRP A 21 8.05 -12.00 -6.03
N ILE A 22 7.62 -13.19 -5.57
CA ILE A 22 6.18 -13.57 -5.56
C ILE A 22 5.40 -12.68 -4.58
N ALA A 23 5.93 -12.49 -3.37
CA ALA A 23 5.27 -11.68 -2.35
C ALA A 23 5.10 -10.19 -2.73
N PRO A 24 6.14 -9.45 -3.18
CA PRO A 24 5.95 -8.07 -3.62
C PRO A 24 5.09 -7.97 -4.89
N LEU A 25 5.05 -9.00 -5.73
CA LEU A 25 4.17 -9.03 -6.90
C LEU A 25 2.69 -9.16 -6.49
N ILE A 26 2.36 -10.04 -5.54
CA ILE A 26 0.99 -10.14 -4.99
C ILE A 26 0.56 -8.81 -4.36
N VAL A 27 1.44 -8.19 -3.56
CA VAL A 27 1.16 -6.87 -2.97
C VAL A 27 0.93 -5.85 -4.08
N THR A 28 1.72 -5.87 -5.16
CA THR A 28 1.53 -4.97 -6.31
C THR A 28 0.19 -5.19 -7.00
N LEU A 29 -0.21 -6.44 -7.24
CA LEU A 29 -1.49 -6.76 -7.88
C LEU A 29 -2.70 -6.27 -7.09
N ILE A 30 -2.57 -6.11 -5.77
CA ILE A 30 -3.63 -5.58 -4.91
C ILE A 30 -3.50 -4.07 -4.78
N THR A 31 -2.34 -3.56 -4.37
CA THR A 31 -2.15 -2.14 -4.04
C THR A 31 -2.19 -1.24 -5.26
N LEU A 32 -1.71 -1.69 -6.43
CA LEU A 32 -1.70 -0.86 -7.65
C LEU A 32 -3.10 -0.49 -8.15
N PRO A 33 -4.07 -1.41 -8.34
CA PRO A 33 -5.41 -1.03 -8.77
C PRO A 33 -6.13 -0.17 -7.72
N LEU A 34 -5.92 -0.43 -6.44
CA LEU A 34 -6.42 0.40 -5.34
C LEU A 34 -5.88 1.84 -5.43
N LEU A 35 -4.56 2.00 -5.56
CA LEU A 35 -3.91 3.31 -5.73
C LEU A 35 -4.40 4.04 -7.00
N ALA A 36 -4.58 3.32 -8.10
CA ALA A 36 -5.08 3.91 -9.35
C ALA A 36 -6.51 4.41 -9.19
N TYR A 37 -7.37 3.62 -8.53
CA TYR A 37 -8.75 3.99 -8.27
C TYR A 37 -8.86 5.15 -7.29
N ASP A 38 -8.11 5.11 -6.18
CA ASP A 38 -8.04 6.20 -5.20
C ASP A 38 -7.50 7.49 -5.82
N GLY A 39 -6.48 7.37 -6.69
CA GLY A 39 -5.95 8.52 -7.42
C GLY A 39 -7.00 9.15 -8.34
N LEU A 40 -7.82 8.33 -9.01
CA LEU A 40 -8.95 8.83 -9.79
C LEU A 40 -9.98 9.54 -8.91
N LEU A 41 -10.34 8.97 -7.76
CA LEU A 41 -11.26 9.59 -6.81
C LEU A 41 -10.70 10.91 -6.26
N ALA A 42 -9.41 10.98 -5.94
CA ALA A 42 -8.76 12.20 -5.49
C ALA A 42 -8.75 13.30 -6.56
N LEU A 43 -8.60 12.95 -7.84
CA LEU A 43 -8.71 13.91 -8.94
C LEU A 43 -10.15 14.43 -9.13
N LEU A 44 -11.14 13.59 -8.87
CA LEU A 44 -12.55 13.92 -9.00
C LEU A 44 -13.13 14.58 -7.73
N SER A 45 -12.51 14.42 -6.57
CA SER A 45 -13.04 14.89 -5.28
C SER A 45 -13.36 16.40 -5.22
N PRO A 46 -12.62 17.31 -5.89
CA PRO A 46 -12.98 18.73 -5.92
C PRO A 46 -14.34 18.98 -6.60
N MET A 47 -14.71 18.13 -7.56
CA MET A 47 -15.97 18.22 -8.30
C MET A 47 -17.16 17.63 -7.54
N ALA A 48 -16.89 16.88 -6.47
CA ALA A 48 -17.89 16.21 -5.65
C ALA A 48 -18.26 17.00 -4.38
N TYR A 49 -17.79 18.25 -4.25
CA TYR A 49 -18.22 19.11 -3.14
C TYR A 49 -19.66 19.55 -3.35
N ASP A 50 -20.56 19.02 -2.52
CA ASP A 50 -21.91 19.53 -2.37
C ASP A 50 -21.88 20.97 -1.82
N PRO A 51 -22.91 21.79 -2.14
CA PRO A 51 -23.06 23.10 -1.53
C PRO A 51 -23.24 22.93 -0.01
N CYS A 52 -22.25 23.40 0.74
CA CYS A 52 -22.31 23.42 2.21
C CYS A 52 -23.06 24.66 2.70
N ASP A 53 -23.73 24.53 3.86
CA ASP A 53 -24.28 25.66 4.60
C ASP A 53 -23.19 26.65 5.02
N SER A 54 -23.58 27.83 5.51
CA SER A 54 -22.65 28.93 5.86
C SER A 54 -21.58 28.57 6.91
N GLY A 55 -21.73 27.43 7.61
CA GLY A 55 -20.73 26.88 8.54
C GLY A 55 -19.69 25.94 7.91
N GLY A 56 -19.83 25.63 6.61
CA GLY A 56 -19.01 24.64 5.89
C GLY A 56 -19.32 23.20 6.28
N CYS A 57 -18.68 22.24 5.59
CA CYS A 57 -18.79 20.80 5.87
C CYS A 57 -17.48 20.25 6.44
N PRO A 58 -17.17 20.46 7.73
CA PRO A 58 -15.89 20.05 8.32
C PRO A 58 -15.65 18.53 8.25
N GLN A 59 -16.72 17.72 8.34
CA GLN A 59 -16.60 16.26 8.24
C GLN A 59 -16.20 15.82 6.83
N THR A 60 -16.88 16.32 5.79
CA THR A 60 -16.53 16.05 4.39
C THR A 60 -15.07 16.43 4.10
N GLY A 61 -14.65 17.61 4.57
CA GLY A 61 -13.26 18.05 4.45
C GLY A 61 -12.26 17.11 5.13
N GLN A 62 -12.55 16.65 6.36
CA GLN A 62 -11.70 15.69 7.06
C GLN A 62 -11.56 14.35 6.34
N HIS A 63 -12.65 13.81 5.80
CA HIS A 63 -12.63 12.56 5.03
C HIS A 63 -11.78 12.68 3.76
N ILE A 64 -11.93 13.78 3.02
CA ILE A 64 -11.15 14.03 1.80
C ILE A 64 -9.66 14.22 2.14
N VAL A 65 -9.34 15.00 3.18
CA VAL A 65 -7.95 15.22 3.61
C VAL A 65 -7.31 13.91 4.06
N LEU A 66 -8.01 13.09 4.84
CA LEU A 66 -7.52 11.77 5.27
C LEU A 66 -7.27 10.86 4.07
N ALA A 67 -8.23 10.77 3.15
CA ALA A 67 -8.12 9.93 1.96
C ALA A 67 -6.91 10.34 1.09
N VAL A 68 -6.78 11.64 0.81
CA VAL A 68 -5.67 12.20 0.03
C VAL A 68 -4.33 12.06 0.74
N ALA A 69 -4.28 12.16 2.07
CA ALA A 69 -3.05 11.95 2.85
C ALA A 69 -2.60 10.48 2.89
N CYS A 70 -3.54 9.53 2.83
CA CYS A 70 -3.23 8.10 2.82
C CYS A 70 -2.65 7.61 1.49
N LEU A 71 -2.99 8.26 0.37
CA LEU A 71 -2.44 7.98 -0.96
C LEU A 71 -0.90 7.98 -1.04
N PRO A 72 -0.18 9.08 -0.67
CA PRO A 72 1.28 9.10 -0.72
C PRO A 72 1.90 8.12 0.29
N VAL A 73 1.25 7.88 1.43
CA VAL A 73 1.70 6.88 2.42
C VAL A 73 1.64 5.47 1.82
N ALA A 74 0.51 5.11 1.22
CA ALA A 74 0.33 3.82 0.55
C ALA A 74 1.33 3.64 -0.62
N LEU A 75 1.57 4.70 -1.39
CA LEU A 75 2.56 4.71 -2.48
C LEU A 75 3.98 4.45 -1.97
N LEU A 76 4.41 5.16 -0.92
CA LEU A 76 5.73 4.98 -0.32
C LEU A 76 5.92 3.58 0.26
N LEU A 77 4.91 3.06 0.96
CA LEU A 77 4.92 1.70 1.51
C LEU A 77 5.00 0.64 0.40
N TRP A 78 4.26 0.83 -0.69
CA TRP A 78 4.31 -0.05 -1.84
C TRP A 78 5.69 -0.04 -2.52
N ILE A 79 6.25 1.14 -2.79
CA ILE A 79 7.61 1.27 -3.36
C ILE A 79 8.64 0.63 -2.43
N GLY A 80 8.52 0.84 -1.11
CA GLY A 80 9.42 0.27 -0.10
C GLY A 80 9.32 -1.26 0.04
N SER A 81 8.21 -1.87 -0.40
CA SER A 81 8.00 -3.32 -0.31
C SER A 81 8.94 -4.14 -1.23
N TRP A 82 9.40 -3.54 -2.33
CA TRP A 82 10.31 -4.16 -3.30
C TRP A 82 11.75 -4.33 -2.81
N PRO A 83 12.44 -3.28 -2.33
CA PRO A 83 13.76 -3.44 -1.72
C PRO A 83 13.67 -4.28 -0.43
N ALA A 84 12.60 -4.13 0.35
CA ALA A 84 12.38 -4.94 1.54
C ALA A 84 12.23 -6.44 1.23
N ALA A 85 11.74 -6.80 0.05
CA ALA A 85 11.67 -8.20 -0.38
C ALA A 85 13.06 -8.87 -0.46
N ARG A 86 14.12 -8.10 -0.70
CA ARG A 86 15.50 -8.58 -0.87
C ARG A 86 16.36 -8.46 0.38
N SER A 87 16.24 -7.36 1.11
CA SER A 87 17.21 -7.00 2.16
C SER A 87 16.61 -6.85 3.56
N ALA A 88 15.30 -6.71 3.71
CA ALA A 88 14.69 -6.49 5.00
C ALA A 88 14.52 -7.79 5.80
N GLY A 89 14.60 -7.66 7.13
CA GLY A 89 14.25 -8.74 8.04
C GLY A 89 12.78 -9.15 7.91
N PRO A 90 12.42 -10.38 8.33
CA PRO A 90 11.09 -10.94 8.12
C PRO A 90 9.97 -10.09 8.74
N ALA A 91 10.23 -9.43 9.87
CA ALA A 91 9.27 -8.58 10.56
C ALA A 91 8.97 -7.26 9.83
N LEU A 92 9.99 -6.61 9.26
CA LEU A 92 9.82 -5.38 8.46
C LEU A 92 9.13 -5.69 7.13
N ARG A 93 9.44 -6.86 6.55
CA ARG A 93 8.83 -7.32 5.31
C ARG A 93 7.33 -7.58 5.48
N SER A 94 6.93 -8.28 6.55
CA SER A 94 5.52 -8.56 6.81
C SER A 94 4.72 -7.30 7.13
N THR A 95 5.28 -6.37 7.90
CA THR A 95 4.64 -5.09 8.20
C THR A 95 4.40 -4.27 6.93
N LEU A 96 5.39 -4.15 6.03
CA LEU A 96 5.21 -3.43 4.76
C LEU A 96 4.15 -4.07 3.87
N TYR A 97 4.11 -5.40 3.79
CA TYR A 97 3.12 -6.12 2.96
C TYR A 97 1.68 -5.99 3.47
N LEU A 98 1.49 -5.76 4.77
CA LEU A 98 0.18 -5.52 5.35
C LEU A 98 -0.19 -4.03 5.31
N LEU A 99 0.76 -3.14 5.64
CA LEU A 99 0.52 -1.72 5.71
C LEU A 99 0.24 -1.09 4.34
N ALA A 100 0.91 -1.52 3.27
CA ALA A 100 0.70 -0.96 1.94
C ALA A 100 -0.76 -1.11 1.43
N PRO A 101 -1.35 -2.33 1.39
CA PRO A 101 -2.74 -2.49 1.00
C PRO A 101 -3.72 -1.92 2.04
N ALA A 102 -3.40 -1.97 3.35
CA ALA A 102 -4.26 -1.40 4.38
C ALA A 102 -4.39 0.13 4.26
N ALA A 103 -3.28 0.83 3.96
CA ALA A 103 -3.30 2.28 3.75
C ALA A 103 -4.13 2.66 2.50
N ALA A 104 -4.01 1.89 1.42
CA ALA A 104 -4.83 2.10 0.22
C ALA A 104 -6.32 1.81 0.49
N LEU A 105 -6.63 0.72 1.20
CA LEU A 105 -8.01 0.44 1.61
C LEU A 105 -8.58 1.52 2.52
N LEU A 106 -7.78 2.09 3.42
CA LEU A 106 -8.22 3.17 4.30
C LEU A 106 -8.52 4.46 3.53
N SER A 107 -7.71 4.77 2.50
CA SER A 107 -7.98 5.84 1.55
C SER A 107 -9.31 5.61 0.83
N LEU A 108 -9.49 4.42 0.23
CA LEU A 108 -10.72 4.04 -0.47
C LEU A 108 -11.95 4.14 0.43
N VAL A 109 -11.91 3.55 1.62
CA VAL A 109 -13.02 3.60 2.59
C VAL A 109 -13.33 5.05 2.95
N SER A 110 -12.31 5.88 3.16
CA SER A 110 -12.52 7.29 3.48
C SER A 110 -13.25 8.04 2.38
N PHE A 111 -12.97 7.76 1.10
CA PHE A 111 -13.73 8.29 -0.03
C PHE A 111 -15.15 7.72 -0.12
N CYS A 112 -15.33 6.42 0.13
CA CYS A 112 -16.64 5.78 0.05
C CYS A 112 -17.59 6.16 1.20
N THR A 113 -17.06 6.55 2.36
CA THR A 113 -17.85 6.92 3.54
C THR A 113 -17.98 8.43 3.71
N ILE A 114 -17.70 9.23 2.67
CA ILE A 114 -17.89 10.68 2.74
C ILE A 114 -19.37 10.96 3.08
N PRO A 115 -19.67 11.66 4.18
CA PRO A 115 -21.03 12.03 4.50
C PRO A 115 -21.55 13.04 3.48
N ILE A 116 -22.79 12.83 3.03
CA ILE A 116 -23.54 13.81 2.22
C ILE A 116 -23.67 15.10 3.05
N GLY A 117 -23.35 16.24 2.45
CA GLY A 117 -23.36 17.54 3.12
C GLY A 117 -24.72 17.81 3.77
N ARG A 118 -24.70 18.06 5.08
CA ARG A 118 -25.76 18.72 5.84
C ARG A 118 -25.13 19.88 6.59
#